data_AF-A0A6J4HH52-F1
#
_entry.id   AF-A0A6J4HH52-F1
#
_cell.length_a   1.000
_cell.length_b   1.000
_cell.length_c   1.000
_cell.angle_alpha   90.00
_cell.angle_beta   90.00
_cell.angle_gamma   90.00
#
_symmetry.space_group_name_H-M   'P 1'
#
loop_
_entity.id
_entity.type
_entity.pdbx_description
1 polymer ?
#
loop_
_entity_poly.entity_id
_entity_poly.type
_entity_poly.pdbx_seq_one_letter_code
_entity_poly.pdbx_strand_id
1 'polypeptide(L)'
;SNILAPATAKSAKQGRSVLKDGSTVISDSTAIAMYLERQYPDRPLIPTDPYERGLCLMMEEWADESIGIKSRKVLFGALGQNQNLRTSILPNTTPDFLKTAVGAVPSELFELLGAGVGYGSDVVKDAKDALKQDLEALSLILLDRPYLVTDRPCLADFAVAGASMLLKFPAGPYLDLPESLKGKGIPGLADSSIYETFFDWRDRLYADYRKPLIATSTGGSGSAPTSINID
;
A
#
# COMPACT_ATOMS: atom_id res chain seq x y z
N SER A 1 -6.33 -18.90 -11.47
CA SER A 1 -5.38 -18.76 -12.60
C SER A 1 -4.32 -17.76 -12.19
N ASN A 2 -3.14 -18.27 -11.80
CA ASN A 2 -2.05 -17.49 -11.18
C ASN A 2 -1.43 -16.51 -12.19
N ILE A 3 -1.57 -15.21 -11.93
CA ILE A 3 -1.08 -14.15 -12.84
C ILE A 3 0.44 -13.91 -12.66
N LEU A 4 1.05 -14.54 -11.66
CA LEU A 4 2.49 -14.59 -11.46
C LEU A 4 2.97 -16.06 -11.47
N ALA A 5 3.59 -16.49 -12.58
CA ALA A 5 4.70 -17.46 -12.52
C ALA A 5 5.70 -17.00 -11.42
N PRO A 6 6.53 -17.86 -10.79
CA PRO A 6 7.02 -17.66 -9.41
C PRO A 6 8.04 -16.53 -9.22
N ALA A 7 7.67 -15.30 -9.58
CA ALA A 7 8.27 -14.09 -9.13
C ALA A 7 7.77 -13.81 -7.71
N THR A 8 8.69 -13.85 -6.76
CA THR A 8 8.47 -13.40 -5.39
C THR A 8 8.93 -11.95 -5.29
N ALA A 9 7.98 -11.03 -5.03
CA ALA A 9 8.33 -9.70 -4.58
C ALA A 9 8.78 -9.80 -3.11
N LYS A 10 10.05 -9.49 -2.83
CA LYS A 10 10.56 -9.34 -1.45
C LYS A 10 10.66 -7.86 -1.14
N SER A 11 10.04 -7.41 -0.05
CA SER A 11 10.32 -6.10 0.51
C SER A 11 11.71 -6.14 1.15
N ALA A 12 12.70 -5.48 0.53
CA ALA A 12 14.01 -5.28 1.14
C ALA A 12 13.94 -4.13 2.15
N LYS A 13 14.81 -4.19 3.18
CA LYS A 13 14.92 -3.34 4.40
C LYS A 13 14.84 -1.80 4.25
N GLN A 14 14.58 -1.24 3.07
CA GLN A 14 14.52 0.19 2.77
C GLN A 14 13.28 0.61 1.96
N GLY A 15 12.24 -0.22 1.87
CA GLY A 15 10.96 0.17 1.25
C GLY A 15 10.96 0.22 -0.29
N ARG A 16 12.04 -0.23 -0.94
CA ARG A 16 12.12 -0.35 -2.40
C ARG A 16 11.60 -1.70 -2.87
N SER A 17 10.72 -1.71 -3.87
CA SER A 17 10.23 -2.91 -4.55
C SER A 17 11.40 -3.66 -5.20
N VAL A 18 11.45 -4.98 -5.00
CA VAL A 18 12.42 -5.88 -5.61
C VAL A 18 11.70 -7.06 -6.25
N LEU A 19 11.95 -7.28 -7.55
CA LEU A 19 11.52 -8.45 -8.30
C LEU A 19 12.67 -9.45 -8.37
N LYS A 20 12.38 -10.71 -8.05
CA LYS A 20 13.26 -11.83 -8.39
C LYS A 20 12.56 -12.73 -9.40
N ASP A 21 13.18 -12.94 -10.55
CA ASP A 21 12.72 -13.83 -11.61
C ASP A 21 13.86 -14.78 -12.02
N GLY A 22 13.79 -16.04 -11.57
CA GLY A 22 14.90 -17.00 -11.65
C GLY A 22 16.17 -16.47 -10.96
N SER A 23 17.25 -16.33 -11.73
CA SER A 23 18.52 -15.73 -11.28
C SER A 23 18.55 -14.21 -11.38
N THR A 24 17.55 -13.59 -11.99
CA THR A 24 17.46 -12.14 -12.21
C THR A 24 16.89 -11.47 -10.97
N VAL A 25 17.57 -10.44 -10.47
CA VAL A 25 17.08 -9.59 -9.36
C VAL A 25 17.07 -8.16 -9.84
N ILE A 26 15.91 -7.51 -9.77
CA ILE A 26 15.70 -6.13 -10.21
C ILE A 26 15.12 -5.37 -9.02
N SER A 27 15.81 -4.32 -8.64
CA SER A 27 15.34 -3.33 -7.67
C SER A 27 14.96 -2.06 -8.42
N ASP A 28 13.92 -1.36 -7.94
CA ASP A 28 13.28 -0.17 -8.55
C ASP A 28 11.99 -0.51 -9.31
N SER A 29 10.88 0.18 -8.97
CA SER A 29 9.55 -0.11 -9.53
C SER A 29 9.49 0.11 -11.04
N THR A 30 10.12 1.18 -11.55
CA THR A 30 10.17 1.47 -12.99
C THR A 30 10.97 0.40 -13.73
N ALA A 31 12.14 0.03 -13.20
CA ALA A 31 12.95 -1.03 -13.80
C ALA A 31 12.24 -2.39 -13.82
N ILE A 32 11.49 -2.71 -12.75
CA ILE A 32 10.66 -3.91 -12.64
C ILE A 32 9.57 -3.90 -13.71
N ALA A 33 8.82 -2.80 -13.85
CA ALA A 33 7.75 -2.70 -14.85
C ALA A 33 8.31 -2.89 -16.28
N MET A 34 9.41 -2.21 -16.62
CA MET A 34 10.04 -2.34 -17.93
C MET A 34 10.57 -3.76 -18.21
N TYR A 35 11.04 -4.46 -17.18
CA TYR A 35 11.46 -5.85 -17.33
C TYR A 35 10.27 -6.77 -17.59
N LEU A 36 9.19 -6.63 -16.82
CA LEU A 36 7.99 -7.45 -16.98
C LEU A 36 7.37 -7.27 -18.37
N GLU A 37 7.30 -6.04 -18.88
CA GLU A 37 6.85 -5.76 -20.25
C GLU A 37 7.67 -6.49 -21.32
N ARG A 38 9.00 -6.59 -21.14
CA ARG A 38 9.88 -7.27 -22.09
C ARG A 38 9.82 -8.79 -21.99
N GLN A 39 9.73 -9.33 -20.78
CA GLN A 39 9.78 -10.78 -20.56
C GLN A 39 8.43 -11.47 -20.73
N TYR A 40 7.31 -10.75 -20.51
CA TYR A 40 5.96 -11.31 -20.53
C TYR A 40 5.04 -10.53 -21.49
N PRO A 41 5.36 -10.48 -22.80
CA PRO A 41 4.64 -9.65 -23.78
C PRO A 41 3.18 -10.07 -23.99
N ASP A 42 2.83 -11.34 -23.72
CA ASP A 42 1.45 -11.84 -23.83
C ASP A 42 0.55 -11.38 -22.68
N ARG A 43 1.11 -10.67 -21.68
CA ARG A 43 0.39 -10.20 -20.49
C ARG A 43 0.87 -8.80 -20.09
N PRO A 44 0.72 -7.80 -20.97
CA PRO A 44 1.26 -6.47 -20.69
C PRO A 44 0.53 -5.86 -19.48
N LEU A 45 1.31 -5.26 -18.58
CA LEU A 45 0.82 -4.40 -17.50
C LEU A 45 0.43 -3.04 -18.05
N ILE A 46 1.00 -2.61 -19.17
CA ILE A 46 0.65 -1.35 -19.83
C ILE A 46 -0.16 -1.65 -21.09
N PRO A 47 -1.40 -1.13 -21.24
CA PRO A 47 -2.20 -1.36 -22.43
C PRO A 47 -1.50 -0.93 -23.72
N THR A 48 -1.83 -1.58 -24.83
CA THR A 48 -1.29 -1.27 -26.16
C THR A 48 -2.14 -0.28 -26.95
N ASP A 49 -3.45 -0.22 -26.67
CA ASP A 49 -4.31 0.81 -27.24
C ASP A 49 -3.78 2.20 -26.82
N PRO A 50 -3.57 3.15 -27.76
CA PRO A 50 -2.94 4.43 -27.44
C PRO A 50 -3.69 5.25 -26.36
N TYR A 51 -5.02 5.19 -26.33
CA TYR A 51 -5.82 5.94 -25.37
C TYR A 51 -5.73 5.31 -23.98
N GLU A 52 -5.94 3.99 -23.89
CA GLU A 52 -5.80 3.24 -22.63
C GLU A 52 -4.38 3.34 -22.07
N ARG A 53 -3.36 3.28 -22.95
CA ARG A 53 -1.96 3.45 -22.57
C ARG A 53 -1.71 4.82 -21.93
N GLY A 54 -2.22 5.88 -22.56
CA GLY A 54 -2.09 7.24 -22.04
C GLY A 54 -2.75 7.41 -20.68
N LEU A 55 -3.97 6.91 -20.51
CA LEU A 55 -4.67 6.93 -19.22
C LEU A 55 -3.96 6.11 -18.16
N CYS A 56 -3.47 4.92 -18.51
CA CYS A 56 -2.76 4.04 -17.59
C CYS A 56 -1.51 4.71 -17.00
N LEU A 57 -0.70 5.34 -17.85
CA LEU A 57 0.51 6.05 -17.42
C LEU A 57 0.17 7.30 -16.61
N MET A 58 -0.85 8.07 -17.01
CA MET A 58 -1.28 9.25 -16.28
C MET A 58 -1.80 8.91 -14.88
N MET A 59 -2.57 7.81 -14.74
CA MET A 59 -3.09 7.36 -13.46
C MET A 59 -2.00 6.81 -12.55
N GLU A 60 -0.98 6.14 -13.10
CA GLU A 60 0.15 5.64 -12.29
C GLU A 60 0.97 6.79 -11.69
N GLU A 61 1.41 7.74 -12.52
CA GLU A 61 2.13 8.94 -12.04
C GLU A 61 1.28 9.74 -11.03
N TRP A 62 -0.02 9.92 -11.34
CA TRP A 62 -0.94 10.58 -10.41
C TRP A 62 -1.08 9.83 -9.08
N ALA A 63 -1.12 8.50 -9.08
CA ALA A 63 -1.24 7.73 -7.84
C ALA A 63 -0.04 7.97 -6.91
N ASP A 64 1.18 7.99 -7.45
CA ASP A 64 2.40 8.16 -6.67
C ASP A 64 2.55 9.61 -6.17
N GLU A 65 2.36 10.59 -7.05
CA GLU A 65 2.53 12.02 -6.73
C GLU A 65 1.35 12.61 -5.94
N SER A 66 0.14 12.06 -6.07
CA SER A 66 -1.05 12.52 -5.35
C SER A 66 -1.35 11.62 -4.15
N ILE A 67 -1.87 10.42 -4.39
CA ILE A 67 -2.42 9.55 -3.34
C ILE A 67 -1.30 9.15 -2.37
N GLY A 68 -0.14 8.75 -2.87
CA GLY A 68 0.99 8.31 -2.05
C GLY A 68 1.50 9.40 -1.10
N ILE A 69 1.65 10.64 -1.59
CA ILE A 69 2.11 11.78 -0.79
C ILE A 69 1.04 12.18 0.24
N LYS A 70 -0.21 12.33 -0.19
CA LYS A 70 -1.31 12.73 0.71
C LYS A 70 -1.58 11.68 1.79
N SER A 71 -1.53 10.39 1.46
CA SER A 71 -1.79 9.30 2.41
C SER A 71 -0.81 9.31 3.59
N ARG A 72 0.48 9.61 3.33
CA ARG A 72 1.49 9.78 4.38
C ARG A 72 1.17 10.94 5.32
N LYS A 73 0.77 12.10 4.76
CA LYS A 73 0.36 13.28 5.52
C LYS A 73 -0.83 13.01 6.41
N VAL A 74 -1.88 12.41 5.84
CA VAL A 74 -3.11 12.14 6.60
C VAL A 74 -2.91 11.03 7.62
N LEU A 75 -2.10 10.00 7.35
CA LEU A 75 -1.75 8.99 8.35
C LEU A 75 -1.04 9.63 9.54
N PHE A 76 -0.06 10.50 9.33
CA PHE A 76 0.62 11.21 10.42
C PHE A 76 -0.38 12.00 11.28
N GLY A 77 -1.27 12.78 10.64
CA GLY A 77 -2.32 13.51 11.36
C GLY A 77 -3.25 12.58 12.14
N ALA A 78 -3.66 11.46 11.55
CA ALA A 78 -4.50 10.46 12.19
C ALA A 78 -3.81 9.82 13.41
N LEU A 79 -2.49 9.60 13.36
CA LEU A 79 -1.73 9.13 14.53
C LEU A 79 -1.68 10.18 15.64
N GLY A 80 -1.58 11.46 15.28
CA GLY A 80 -1.67 12.56 16.24
C GLY A 80 -3.02 12.66 16.93
N GLN A 81 -4.12 12.34 16.24
CA GLN A 81 -5.48 12.51 16.73
C GLN A 81 -6.14 11.24 17.28
N ASN A 82 -5.64 10.05 16.91
CA ASN A 82 -6.27 8.78 17.26
C ASN A 82 -5.32 7.87 18.06
N GLN A 83 -5.56 7.80 19.37
CA GLN A 83 -4.75 7.00 20.29
C GLN A 83 -4.77 5.50 19.95
N ASN A 84 -5.91 4.96 19.52
CA ASN A 84 -6.03 3.56 19.13
C ASN A 84 -5.21 3.25 17.89
N LEU A 85 -5.24 4.09 16.87
CA LEU A 85 -4.41 3.93 15.67
C LEU A 85 -2.93 4.06 16.00
N ARG A 86 -2.56 5.06 16.83
CA ARG A 86 -1.18 5.31 17.27
C ARG A 86 -0.55 4.11 17.97
N THR A 87 -1.28 3.53 18.92
CA THR A 87 -0.81 2.36 19.67
C THR A 87 -0.78 1.09 18.82
N SER A 88 -1.61 1.00 17.77
CA SER A 88 -1.69 -0.17 16.89
C SER A 88 -0.49 -0.33 15.95
N ILE A 89 0.25 0.76 15.68
CA ILE A 89 1.48 0.73 14.87
C ILE A 89 2.67 0.18 15.67
N LEU A 90 2.60 0.21 17.01
CA LEU A 90 3.68 -0.28 17.85
C LEU A 90 3.80 -1.82 17.73
N PRO A 91 5.02 -2.38 17.69
CA PRO A 91 5.22 -3.81 17.77
C PRO A 91 4.53 -4.45 18.97
N ASN A 92 4.02 -5.67 18.81
CA ASN A 92 3.40 -6.41 19.92
C ASN A 92 4.38 -6.68 21.07
N THR A 93 5.69 -6.65 20.79
CA THR A 93 6.79 -6.79 21.76
C THR A 93 7.10 -5.50 22.52
N THR A 94 6.46 -4.37 22.20
CA THR A 94 6.68 -3.11 22.91
C THR A 94 6.20 -3.22 24.37
N PRO A 95 7.07 -2.93 25.36
CA PRO A 95 6.68 -2.89 26.77
C PRO A 95 5.51 -1.95 27.06
N ASP A 96 4.67 -2.30 28.02
CA ASP A 96 3.42 -1.56 28.30
C ASP A 96 3.67 -0.12 28.78
N PHE A 97 4.78 0.14 29.45
CA PHE A 97 5.16 1.51 29.83
C PHE A 97 5.43 2.39 28.60
N LEU A 98 6.01 1.84 27.53
CA LEU A 98 6.23 2.55 26.27
C LEU A 98 4.92 2.75 25.50
N LYS A 99 4.04 1.74 25.47
CA LYS A 99 2.69 1.89 24.88
C LYS A 99 1.92 3.00 25.58
N THR A 100 1.98 3.05 26.91
CA THR A 100 1.35 4.09 27.73
C THR A 100 1.95 5.47 27.42
N ALA A 101 3.28 5.59 27.39
CA ALA A 101 3.96 6.83 27.08
C ALA A 101 3.59 7.37 25.68
N VAL A 102 3.62 6.53 24.65
CA VAL A 102 3.24 6.90 23.27
C VAL A 102 1.75 7.27 23.18
N GLY A 103 0.89 6.52 23.87
CA GLY A 103 -0.54 6.81 23.96
C GLY A 103 -0.84 8.12 24.69
N ALA A 104 0.01 8.55 25.62
CA ALA A 104 -0.15 9.78 26.40
C ALA A 104 0.45 11.03 25.74
N VAL A 105 1.13 10.89 24.59
CA VAL A 105 1.67 12.05 23.86
C VAL A 105 0.52 13.00 23.47
N PRO A 106 0.55 14.27 23.91
CA PRO A 106 -0.50 15.25 23.58
C PRO A 106 -0.59 15.52 22.08
N SER A 107 -1.79 15.82 21.59
CA SER A 107 -2.06 16.20 20.20
C SER A 107 -1.24 17.42 19.77
N GLU A 108 -1.08 18.38 20.67
CA GLU A 108 -0.40 19.65 20.44
C GLU A 108 1.10 19.45 20.17
N LEU A 109 1.70 18.42 20.78
CA LEU A 109 3.09 18.06 20.51
C LEU A 109 3.23 17.43 19.12
N PHE A 110 2.27 16.61 18.68
CA PHE A 110 2.23 16.09 17.32
C PHE A 110 2.04 17.20 16.28
N GLU A 111 1.20 18.19 16.57
CA GLU A 111 0.99 19.35 15.71
C GLU A 111 2.26 20.18 15.57
N LEU A 112 2.96 20.47 16.68
CA LEU A 112 4.22 21.22 16.66
C LEU A 112 5.30 20.48 15.88
N LEU A 113 5.50 19.18 16.15
CA LEU A 113 6.45 18.35 15.42
C LEU A 113 6.09 18.27 13.94
N GLY A 114 4.80 18.12 13.63
CA GLY A 114 4.27 18.06 12.27
C GLY A 114 4.53 19.35 11.49
N ALA A 115 4.26 20.52 12.08
CA ALA A 115 4.49 21.80 11.45
C ALA A 115 5.95 21.98 11.00
N GLY A 116 6.92 21.57 11.84
CA GLY A 116 8.35 21.67 11.54
C GLY A 116 8.83 20.80 10.38
N VAL A 117 8.08 19.78 9.97
CA VAL A 117 8.43 18.86 8.88
C VAL A 117 7.45 18.90 7.70
N GLY A 118 6.54 19.87 7.65
CA GLY A 118 5.57 20.05 6.55
C GLY A 118 4.26 19.25 6.69
N TYR A 119 3.90 18.88 7.92
CA TYR A 119 2.73 18.09 8.31
C TYR A 119 1.86 18.87 9.33
N GLY A 120 1.83 20.20 9.22
CA GLY A 120 0.93 21.03 10.02
C GLY A 120 -0.54 20.69 9.80
N SER A 121 -1.40 21.05 10.75
CA SER A 121 -2.83 20.70 10.75
C SER A 121 -3.55 21.13 9.46
N ASP A 122 -3.28 22.32 8.95
CA ASP A 122 -3.88 22.81 7.69
C ASP A 122 -3.42 21.97 6.49
N VAL A 123 -2.13 21.65 6.39
CA VAL A 123 -1.59 20.80 5.31
C VAL A 123 -2.18 19.40 5.34
N VAL A 124 -2.36 18.85 6.54
CA VAL A 124 -3.01 17.55 6.75
C VAL A 124 -4.49 17.60 6.36
N LYS A 125 -5.19 18.68 6.72
CA LYS A 125 -6.59 18.89 6.38
C LYS A 125 -6.76 18.99 4.86
N ASP A 126 -5.98 19.82 4.19
CA ASP A 126 -6.01 19.98 2.73
C ASP A 126 -5.71 18.65 2.02
N ALA A 127 -4.71 17.90 2.51
CA ALA A 127 -4.41 16.57 1.98
C ALA A 127 -5.59 15.59 2.18
N LYS A 128 -6.29 15.66 3.32
CA LYS A 128 -7.46 14.82 3.61
C LYS A 128 -8.63 15.17 2.70
N ASP A 129 -8.92 16.45 2.49
CA ASP A 129 -10.01 16.89 1.63
C ASP A 129 -9.73 16.55 0.15
N ALA A 130 -8.48 16.71 -0.29
CA ALA A 130 -8.08 16.27 -1.63
C ALA A 130 -8.15 14.74 -1.80
N LEU A 131 -7.83 13.95 -0.77
CA LEU A 131 -8.00 12.48 -0.79
C LEU A 131 -9.46 12.06 -0.86
N LYS A 132 -10.38 12.79 -0.22
CA LYS A 132 -11.82 12.53 -0.33
C LYS A 132 -12.28 12.65 -1.78
N GLN A 133 -11.83 13.69 -2.47
CA GLN A 133 -12.12 13.88 -3.89
C GLN A 133 -11.48 12.78 -4.76
N ASP A 134 -10.23 12.41 -4.50
CA ASP A 134 -9.55 11.32 -5.22
C ASP A 134 -10.29 9.99 -5.06
N LEU A 135 -10.71 9.65 -3.83
CA LEU A 135 -11.45 8.43 -3.52
C LEU A 135 -12.86 8.42 -4.11
N GLU A 136 -13.54 9.58 -4.13
CA GLU A 136 -14.84 9.73 -4.79
C GLU A 136 -14.72 9.47 -6.30
N ALA A 137 -13.74 10.11 -6.97
CA ALA A 137 -13.50 9.90 -8.39
C ALA A 137 -13.20 8.43 -8.71
N LEU A 138 -12.35 7.78 -7.91
CA LEU A 138 -12.05 6.36 -8.07
C LEU A 138 -13.28 5.48 -7.84
N SER A 139 -14.09 5.78 -6.82
CA SER A 139 -15.32 5.03 -6.54
C SER A 139 -16.33 5.16 -7.69
N LEU A 140 -16.44 6.34 -8.30
CA LEU A 140 -17.29 6.58 -9.46
C LEU A 140 -16.83 5.79 -10.70
N ILE A 141 -15.52 5.75 -10.96
CA ILE A 141 -14.94 4.95 -12.06
C ILE A 141 -15.26 3.46 -11.86
N LEU A 142 -15.13 2.98 -10.61
CA LEU A 142 -15.27 1.58 -10.24
C LEU A 142 -16.73 1.12 -10.02
N LEU A 143 -17.72 2.01 -10.20
CA LEU A 143 -19.13 1.67 -10.01
C LEU A 143 -19.59 0.58 -10.98
N ASP A 144 -19.21 0.72 -12.26
CA ASP A 144 -19.61 -0.18 -13.35
C ASP A 144 -18.40 -0.77 -14.11
N ARG A 145 -17.20 -0.66 -13.54
CA ARG A 145 -15.95 -1.13 -14.16
C ARG A 145 -15.21 -2.09 -13.23
N PRO A 146 -14.70 -3.23 -13.74
CA PRO A 146 -13.96 -4.17 -12.90
C PRO A 146 -12.56 -3.66 -12.49
N TYR A 147 -11.99 -2.73 -13.27
CA TYR A 147 -10.66 -2.12 -13.16
C TYR A 147 -10.68 -0.67 -13.67
N LEU A 148 -9.63 0.09 -13.38
CA LEU A 148 -9.59 1.54 -13.58
C LEU A 148 -9.58 1.98 -15.05
N VAL A 149 -8.86 1.24 -15.90
CA VAL A 149 -8.66 1.64 -17.31
C VAL A 149 -9.25 0.60 -18.26
N THR A 150 -8.89 -0.67 -18.11
CA THR A 150 -9.29 -1.74 -19.05
C THR A 150 -10.27 -2.73 -18.40
N ASP A 151 -10.62 -3.81 -19.09
CA ASP A 151 -11.44 -4.92 -18.55
C ASP A 151 -10.64 -5.92 -17.70
N ARG A 152 -9.31 -5.75 -17.65
CA ARG A 152 -8.33 -6.49 -16.85
C ARG A 152 -7.45 -5.52 -16.04
N PRO A 153 -6.74 -5.97 -15.00
CA PRO A 153 -5.87 -5.06 -14.27
C PRO A 153 -4.66 -4.69 -15.11
N CYS A 154 -4.28 -3.42 -15.01
CA CYS A 154 -3.09 -2.84 -15.61
C CYS A 154 -2.27 -2.09 -14.53
N LEU A 155 -1.19 -1.44 -14.95
CA LEU A 155 -0.28 -0.71 -14.07
C LEU A 155 -1.01 0.32 -13.19
N ALA A 156 -2.03 1.00 -13.72
CA ALA A 156 -2.83 1.97 -12.97
C ALA A 156 -3.51 1.35 -11.74
N ASP A 157 -4.09 0.15 -11.88
CA ASP A 157 -4.76 -0.56 -10.78
C ASP A 157 -3.79 -0.86 -9.64
N PHE A 158 -2.60 -1.37 -9.99
CA PHE A 158 -1.57 -1.70 -9.00
C PHE A 158 -0.98 -0.47 -8.33
N ALA A 159 -0.76 0.61 -9.08
CA ALA A 159 -0.26 1.88 -8.56
C ALA A 159 -1.25 2.48 -7.55
N VAL A 160 -2.53 2.62 -7.91
CA VAL A 160 -3.57 3.16 -7.02
C VAL A 160 -3.78 2.28 -5.79
N ALA A 161 -3.82 0.96 -5.95
CA ALA A 161 -3.99 0.04 -4.82
C ALA A 161 -2.78 0.07 -3.85
N GLY A 162 -1.57 0.22 -4.39
CA GLY A 162 -0.34 0.39 -3.61
C GLY A 162 -0.28 1.73 -2.88
N ALA A 163 -0.51 2.83 -3.59
CA ALA A 163 -0.46 4.19 -3.06
C ALA A 163 -1.50 4.43 -1.95
N SER A 164 -2.67 3.80 -2.05
CA SER A 164 -3.76 3.90 -1.06
C SER A 164 -3.62 2.97 0.16
N MET A 165 -2.54 2.18 0.25
CA MET A 165 -2.35 1.20 1.33
C MET A 165 -2.38 1.83 2.73
N LEU A 166 -1.82 3.04 2.88
CA LEU A 166 -1.76 3.74 4.17
C LEU A 166 -3.11 4.36 4.59
N LEU A 167 -4.09 4.42 3.68
CA LEU A 167 -5.45 4.88 4.01
C LEU A 167 -6.22 3.81 4.79
N LYS A 168 -6.04 2.55 4.40
CA LYS A 168 -6.62 1.35 5.04
C LYS A 168 -5.69 0.17 4.83
N PHE A 169 -5.11 -0.36 5.89
CA PHE A 169 -4.23 -1.53 5.81
C PHE A 169 -5.04 -2.76 5.38
N PRO A 170 -4.54 -3.58 4.44
CA PRO A 170 -5.24 -4.78 4.03
C PRO A 170 -5.37 -5.75 5.21
N ALA A 171 -6.52 -6.41 5.33
CA ALA A 171 -6.75 -7.41 6.37
C ALA A 171 -6.03 -8.74 6.09
N GLY A 172 -5.78 -9.04 4.82
CA GLY A 172 -5.13 -10.29 4.40
C GLY A 172 -3.63 -10.35 4.72
N PRO A 173 -3.03 -11.55 4.69
CA PRO A 173 -1.65 -11.81 5.09
C PRO A 173 -0.62 -11.42 4.02
N TYR A 174 -0.78 -10.26 3.38
CA TYR A 174 0.05 -9.85 2.24
C TYR A 174 1.27 -9.02 2.62
N LEU A 175 1.28 -8.50 3.84
CA LEU A 175 2.28 -7.60 4.38
C LEU A 175 2.68 -8.09 5.77
N ASP A 176 3.94 -7.87 6.12
CA ASP A 176 4.43 -8.11 7.47
C ASP A 176 4.00 -6.93 8.36
N LEU A 177 2.72 -6.95 8.75
CA LEU A 177 2.10 -5.96 9.61
C LEU A 177 1.75 -6.59 10.97
N PRO A 178 1.84 -5.82 12.07
CA PRO A 178 1.26 -6.22 13.34
C PRO A 178 -0.21 -6.62 13.16
N GLU A 179 -0.64 -7.70 13.81
CA GLU A 179 -2.03 -8.17 13.76
C GLU A 179 -3.00 -7.07 14.21
N SER A 180 -2.57 -6.24 15.16
CA SER A 180 -3.31 -5.07 15.65
C SER A 180 -3.59 -4.00 14.59
N LEU A 181 -2.87 -4.00 13.46
CA LEU A 181 -2.95 -3.00 12.41
C LEU A 181 -3.71 -3.51 11.18
N LYS A 182 -3.82 -4.83 10.99
CA LYS A 182 -4.55 -5.42 9.85
C LYS A 182 -6.00 -4.94 9.83
N GLY A 183 -6.47 -4.51 8.66
CA GLY A 183 -7.83 -4.00 8.46
C GLY A 183 -8.10 -2.61 9.06
N LYS A 184 -7.19 -2.04 9.86
CA LYS A 184 -7.35 -0.67 10.38
C LYS A 184 -7.07 0.34 9.29
N GLY A 185 -7.68 1.51 9.42
CA GLY A 185 -7.44 2.62 8.53
C GLY A 185 -7.73 3.95 9.18
N ILE A 186 -7.62 5.00 8.38
CA ILE A 186 -7.82 6.38 8.80
C ILE A 186 -9.32 6.65 9.00
N PRO A 187 -9.76 7.06 10.20
CA PRO A 187 -11.17 7.36 10.45
C PRO A 187 -11.71 8.51 9.57
N GLY A 188 -12.93 8.32 9.08
CA GLY A 188 -13.61 9.16 8.11
C GLY A 188 -13.15 8.96 6.66
N LEU A 189 -12.18 8.07 6.40
CA LEU A 189 -11.81 7.62 5.06
C LEU A 189 -12.06 6.12 4.92
N ALA A 190 -11.39 5.31 5.76
CA ALA A 190 -11.40 3.84 5.66
C ALA A 190 -12.72 3.18 6.08
N ASP A 191 -13.51 3.87 6.89
CA ASP A 191 -14.79 3.45 7.46
C ASP A 191 -15.97 4.23 6.85
N SER A 192 -15.72 5.05 5.83
CA SER A 192 -16.77 5.80 5.12
C SER A 192 -17.43 4.93 4.05
N SER A 193 -18.76 4.79 4.11
CA SER A 193 -19.55 4.07 3.09
C SER A 193 -19.48 4.73 1.71
N ILE A 194 -19.08 6.01 1.62
CA ILE A 194 -18.91 6.73 0.35
C ILE A 194 -17.81 6.08 -0.51
N TYR A 195 -16.80 5.48 0.13
CA TYR A 195 -15.62 4.92 -0.54
C TYR A 195 -15.58 3.39 -0.48
N GLU A 196 -16.68 2.74 -0.08
CA GLU A 196 -16.77 1.29 0.06
C GLU A 196 -16.46 0.58 -1.27
N THR A 197 -17.05 1.04 -2.38
CA THR A 197 -16.77 0.52 -3.73
C THR A 197 -15.28 0.49 -4.05
N PHE A 198 -14.55 1.55 -3.72
CA PHE A 198 -13.11 1.61 -3.92
C PHE A 198 -12.36 0.61 -3.04
N PHE A 199 -12.65 0.57 -1.74
CA PHE A 199 -11.93 -0.32 -0.83
C PHE A 199 -12.23 -1.81 -1.11
N ASP A 200 -13.45 -2.15 -1.50
CA ASP A 200 -13.83 -3.51 -1.90
C ASP A 200 -13.12 -3.93 -3.18
N TRP A 201 -13.08 -3.05 -4.20
CA TRP A 201 -12.29 -3.28 -5.40
C TRP A 201 -10.82 -3.53 -5.07
N ARG A 202 -10.22 -2.69 -4.22
CA ARG A 202 -8.82 -2.77 -3.85
C ARG A 202 -8.52 -4.06 -3.07
N ASP A 203 -9.38 -4.41 -2.12
CA ASP A 203 -9.21 -5.60 -1.29
C ASP A 203 -9.38 -6.88 -2.14
N ARG A 204 -10.27 -6.88 -3.13
CA ARG A 204 -10.35 -7.91 -4.18
C ARG A 204 -9.07 -7.99 -5.02
N LEU A 205 -8.55 -6.86 -5.48
CA LEU A 205 -7.28 -6.83 -6.23
C LEU A 205 -6.13 -7.42 -5.40
N TYR A 206 -6.06 -7.12 -4.10
CA TYR A 206 -5.08 -7.73 -3.21
C TYR A 206 -5.24 -9.25 -3.12
N ALA A 207 -6.47 -9.74 -2.95
CA ALA A 207 -6.75 -11.17 -2.84
C ALA A 207 -6.40 -11.94 -4.12
N ASP A 208 -6.69 -11.38 -5.28
CA ASP A 208 -6.48 -12.03 -6.56
C ASP A 208 -5.01 -12.02 -7.01
N TYR A 209 -4.26 -10.97 -6.67
CA TYR A 209 -2.94 -10.71 -7.27
C TYR A 209 -1.77 -10.71 -6.29
N ARG A 210 -2.01 -10.72 -4.97
CA ARG A 210 -0.94 -10.71 -3.98
C ARG A 210 -0.80 -12.06 -3.29
N LYS A 211 0.41 -12.62 -3.35
CA LYS A 211 0.73 -13.88 -2.68
C LYS A 211 0.72 -13.66 -1.16
N PRO A 212 0.01 -14.50 -0.38
CA PRO A 212 0.15 -14.54 1.07
C PRO A 212 1.61 -14.74 1.46
N LEU A 213 2.06 -14.03 2.50
CA LEU A 213 3.32 -14.34 3.15
C LEU A 213 3.19 -15.72 3.79
N ILE A 214 3.98 -16.68 3.32
CA ILE A 214 4.11 -17.98 3.97
C ILE A 214 4.81 -17.72 5.29
N ALA A 215 4.14 -17.98 6.40
CA ALA A 215 4.74 -17.92 7.72
C ALA A 215 5.88 -18.95 7.76
N THR A 216 7.13 -18.50 7.68
CA THR A 216 8.26 -19.28 8.14
C THR A 216 8.05 -19.52 9.62
N SER A 217 7.67 -20.75 9.99
CA SER A 217 7.61 -21.22 11.36
C SER A 217 8.90 -20.86 12.07
N THR A 218 8.82 -19.96 13.06
CA THR A 218 9.88 -19.70 14.02
C THR A 218 10.04 -20.94 14.89
N GLY A 219 10.97 -21.82 14.52
CA GLY A 219 11.41 -22.94 15.33
C GLY A 219 12.93 -23.07 15.27
N GLY A 220 13.59 -22.82 16.40
CA GLY A 220 14.96 -23.26 16.65
C GLY A 220 16.05 -22.19 16.59
N SER A 221 16.61 -21.87 17.76
CA SER A 221 17.87 -21.17 17.95
C SER A 221 19.01 -21.74 17.10
N GLY A 222 19.85 -20.87 16.53
CA GLY A 222 21.18 -21.24 16.02
C GLY A 222 21.53 -20.60 14.67
N SER A 223 22.52 -19.70 14.67
CA SER A 223 23.11 -19.07 13.48
C SER A 223 23.62 -20.08 12.46
N ALA A 224 22.99 -20.14 11.28
CA ALA A 224 23.61 -20.45 10.00
C ALA A 224 22.72 -19.89 8.86
N PRO A 225 23.28 -19.43 7.72
CA PRO A 225 22.47 -18.97 6.61
C PRO A 225 21.84 -20.17 5.90
N THR A 226 20.52 -20.31 6.00
CA THR A 226 19.77 -21.39 5.37
C THR A 226 19.68 -21.16 3.86
N SER A 227 20.27 -22.07 3.08
CA SER A 227 20.01 -22.21 1.64
C SER A 227 18.61 -22.76 1.42
N ILE A 228 17.88 -22.18 0.46
CA ILE A 228 16.58 -22.71 0.00
C ILE A 228 16.81 -23.23 -1.42
N ASN A 229 16.83 -24.57 -1.56
CA ASN A 229 16.66 -25.25 -2.85
C ASN A 229 15.16 -25.46 -3.09
N ILE A 230 14.73 -25.28 -4.34
CA ILE A 230 13.40 -25.69 -4.81
C ILE A 230 13.59 -26.27 -6.21
N ASP A 231 13.13 -27.51 -6.40
CA ASP A 231 12.86 -28.17 -7.69
C ASP A 231 11.62 -27.55 -8.37
#